data_AF-A0A1H3KLN5-F1
#
_entry.id   AF-A0A1H3KLN5-F1
#
_cell.length_a   1.000
_cell.length_b   1.000
_cell.length_c   1.000
_cell.angle_alpha   90.00
_cell.angle_beta   90.00
_cell.angle_gamma   90.00
#
_symmetry.space_group_name_H-M   'P 1'
#
loop_
_entity.id
_entity.type
_entity.pdbx_description
1 polymer ?
#
loop_
_entity_poly.entity_id
_entity_poly.type
_entity_poly.pdbx_seq_one_letter_code
_entity_poly.pdbx_strand_id
1 'polypeptide(L)'
;MAADPSCTGTVGAIGYGMGGGFALVLAGQPGWSASSVNYGILPKNLDEVLGGACPIVGSFGGRDKGLRGAAGKLTEAAAAAGVTVDVHEYAQARHGFINRITTASPR
;
A
#
# COMPACT_ATOMS: atom_id res chain seq x y z
N MET A 1 -20.67 7.47 -7.35
CA MET A 1 -19.92 6.30 -7.85
C MET A 1 -20.54 5.00 -7.35
N ALA A 2 -20.68 4.76 -6.04
CA ALA A 2 -21.38 3.55 -5.55
C ALA A 2 -22.86 3.42 -5.96
N ALA A 3 -23.53 4.54 -6.28
CA ALA A 3 -24.91 4.56 -6.76
C ALA A 3 -25.03 4.51 -8.30
N ASP A 4 -23.91 4.41 -9.03
CA ASP A 4 -23.95 4.26 -10.48
C ASP A 4 -24.30 2.79 -10.81
N PRO A 5 -25.34 2.51 -11.62
CA PRO A 5 -25.75 1.14 -11.93
C PRO A 5 -24.70 0.36 -12.74
N SER A 6 -23.69 1.02 -13.31
CA SER A 6 -22.55 0.36 -13.96
C SER A 6 -21.48 -0.12 -12.97
N CYS A 7 -21.54 0.26 -11.70
CA CYS A 7 -20.63 -0.22 -10.67
C CYS A 7 -21.15 -1.51 -10.02
N THR A 8 -20.26 -2.48 -9.79
CA THR A 8 -20.59 -3.74 -9.10
C THR A 8 -20.76 -3.59 -7.58
N GLY A 9 -20.54 -2.38 -7.04
CA GLY A 9 -20.46 -2.12 -5.61
C GLY A 9 -19.09 -2.46 -4.99
N THR A 10 -18.18 -3.09 -5.74
CA THR A 10 -16.80 -3.36 -5.30
C THR A 10 -15.92 -2.16 -5.58
N VAL A 11 -15.19 -1.67 -4.57
CA VAL A 11 -14.36 -0.46 -4.68
C VAL A 11 -12.96 -0.74 -4.14
N GLY A 12 -11.94 -0.46 -4.94
CA GLY A 12 -10.54 -0.56 -4.53
C GLY A 12 -9.85 0.80 -4.49
N ALA A 13 -8.82 0.91 -3.65
CA ALA A 13 -7.92 2.07 -3.62
C ALA A 13 -6.54 1.68 -4.13
N ILE A 14 -5.90 2.56 -4.90
CA ILE A 14 -4.48 2.42 -5.28
C ILE A 14 -3.76 3.73 -5.03
N GLY A 15 -2.61 3.65 -4.39
CA GLY A 15 -1.82 4.81 -4.02
C GLY A 15 -0.33 4.61 -4.22
N TYR A 16 0.37 5.71 -4.46
CA TYR A 16 1.81 5.77 -4.72
C TYR A 16 2.48 6.82 -3.82
N GLY A 17 3.60 6.48 -3.19
CA GLY A 17 4.35 7.42 -2.33
C GLY A 17 3.50 7.88 -1.15
N MET A 18 3.26 9.18 -1.03
CA MET A 18 2.29 9.71 -0.05
C MET A 18 0.91 9.08 -0.23
N GLY A 19 0.45 8.91 -1.47
CA GLY A 19 -0.81 8.25 -1.78
C GLY A 19 -0.83 6.78 -1.35
N GLY A 20 0.32 6.11 -1.32
CA GLY A 20 0.42 4.74 -0.80
C GLY A 20 0.13 4.68 0.69
N GLY A 21 0.62 5.66 1.46
CA GLY A 21 0.26 5.79 2.88
C GLY A 21 -1.24 6.05 3.07
N PHE A 22 -1.86 6.89 2.24
CA PHE A 22 -3.31 7.09 2.29
C PHE A 22 -4.11 5.86 1.87
N ALA A 23 -3.66 5.12 0.87
CA ALA A 23 -4.29 3.86 0.48
C ALA A 23 -4.26 2.84 1.64
N LEU A 24 -3.19 2.83 2.44
CA LEU A 24 -3.10 1.99 3.63
C LEU A 24 -4.07 2.44 4.73
N VAL A 25 -4.19 3.75 4.98
CA VAL A 25 -5.19 4.29 5.93
C VAL A 25 -6.62 3.96 5.47
N LEU A 26 -6.91 4.14 4.17
CA LEU A 26 -8.21 3.77 3.59
C LEU A 26 -8.50 2.27 3.71
N ALA A 27 -7.48 1.42 3.63
CA ALA A 27 -7.67 -0.03 3.77
C ALA A 27 -8.35 -0.39 5.10
N GLY A 28 -8.05 0.35 6.18
CA GLY A 28 -8.66 0.21 7.51
C GLY A 28 -10.03 0.87 7.67
N GLN A 29 -10.57 1.51 6.64
CA GLN A 29 -11.89 2.13 6.67
C GLN A 29 -12.94 1.21 6.04
N PRO A 30 -14.22 1.31 6.46
CA PRO A 30 -15.29 0.52 5.84
C PRO A 30 -15.51 0.91 4.37
N GLY A 31 -15.95 -0.06 3.57
CA GLY A 31 -16.37 0.17 2.19
C GLY A 31 -15.30 -0.10 1.12
N TRP A 32 -14.10 -0.51 1.51
CA TRP A 32 -13.03 -0.87 0.59
C TRP A 32 -12.89 -2.39 0.46
N SER A 33 -12.80 -2.86 -0.78
CA SER A 33 -12.69 -4.28 -1.11
C SER A 33 -11.25 -4.76 -1.25
N ALA A 34 -10.33 -3.84 -1.59
CA ALA A 34 -8.89 -4.08 -1.63
C ALA A 34 -8.12 -2.75 -1.67
N SER A 35 -6.87 -2.76 -1.22
CA SER A 35 -5.98 -1.60 -1.30
C SER A 35 -4.61 -1.95 -1.86
N SER A 36 -4.12 -1.15 -2.80
CA SER A 36 -2.77 -1.25 -3.35
C SER A 36 -1.88 -0.14 -2.79
N VAL A 37 -0.87 -0.54 -2.02
CA VAL A 37 0.05 0.34 -1.28
C VAL A 37 1.41 0.29 -1.95
N ASN A 38 1.71 1.27 -2.80
CA ASN A 38 2.96 1.32 -3.55
C ASN A 38 3.91 2.34 -2.92
N TYR A 39 5.02 1.85 -2.36
CA TYR A 39 6.06 2.62 -1.66
C TYR A 39 5.44 3.67 -0.72
N GLY A 40 4.46 3.21 0.06
CA GLY A 40 3.72 4.02 1.03
C GLY A 40 4.43 4.12 2.39
N ILE A 41 4.37 5.30 3.00
CA ILE A 41 4.81 5.47 4.39
C ILE A 41 3.81 4.75 5.30
N LEU A 42 4.31 3.88 6.18
CA LEU A 42 3.47 3.21 7.16
C LEU A 42 3.02 4.21 8.24
N PRO A 43 1.73 4.26 8.59
CA PRO A 43 1.25 5.08 9.70
C PRO A 43 1.84 4.60 11.03
N LYS A 44 1.97 5.51 12.00
CA LYS A 44 2.53 5.17 13.32
C LYS A 44 1.64 4.19 14.10
N ASN A 45 0.33 4.24 13.88
CA ASN A 45 -0.68 3.36 14.46
C ASN A 45 -1.06 2.22 13.49
N LEU A 46 -0.06 1.58 12.88
CA LEU A 46 -0.28 0.54 11.86
C LEU A 46 -1.20 -0.59 12.34
N ASP A 47 -1.00 -1.08 13.55
CA ASP A 47 -1.81 -2.18 14.10
C ASP A 47 -3.29 -1.81 14.22
N GLU A 48 -3.58 -0.56 14.59
CA GLU A 48 -4.95 -0.04 14.65
C GLU A 48 -5.55 0.08 13.25
N VAL A 49 -4.79 0.60 12.28
CA VAL A 49 -5.22 0.73 10.89
C VAL A 49 -5.53 -0.64 10.26
N LEU A 50 -4.76 -1.68 10.63
CA LEU A 50 -4.99 -3.03 10.12
C LEU A 50 -6.14 -3.76 10.83
N GLY A 51 -6.62 -3.24 11.97
CA GLY A 51 -7.78 -3.77 12.68
C GLY A 51 -9.06 -3.67 11.86
N GLY A 52 -9.36 -4.73 11.10
CA GLY A 52 -10.51 -4.77 10.19
C GLY A 52 -10.22 -4.24 8.78
N ALA A 53 -8.94 -4.16 8.38
CA ALA A 53 -8.58 -3.71 7.05
C ALA A 53 -8.99 -4.71 5.95
N CYS A 54 -9.29 -4.18 4.77
CA CYS A 54 -9.46 -4.97 3.56
C CYS A 54 -8.12 -5.60 3.10
N PRO A 55 -8.13 -6.58 2.18
CA PRO A 55 -6.91 -7.16 1.63
C PRO A 55 -5.97 -6.12 1.01
N ILE A 56 -4.66 -6.27 1.22
CA ILE A 56 -3.64 -5.29 0.77
C ILE A 56 -2.63 -5.95 -0.18
N VAL A 57 -2.36 -5.27 -1.29
CA VAL A 57 -1.21 -5.56 -2.17
C VAL A 57 -0.15 -4.48 -1.97
N GLY A 58 1.00 -4.86 -1.42
CA GLY A 58 2.10 -3.95 -1.07
C GLY A 58 3.29 -4.09 -2.02
N SER A 59 3.85 -2.98 -2.48
CA SER A 59 5.04 -2.96 -3.34
C SER A 59 6.08 -1.96 -2.83
N PHE A 60 7.23 -2.45 -2.38
CA PHE A 60 8.30 -1.66 -1.77
C PHE A 60 9.64 -1.85 -2.50
N GLY A 61 10.51 -0.83 -2.45
CA GLY A 61 11.84 -0.91 -3.06
C GLY A 61 12.93 -1.19 -2.03
N GLY A 62 13.77 -2.20 -2.25
CA GLY A 62 14.87 -2.54 -1.33
C GLY A 62 15.98 -1.49 -1.26
N ARG A 63 16.09 -0.62 -2.28
CA ARG A 63 17.00 0.55 -2.27
C ARG A 63 16.33 1.82 -1.75
N ASP A 64 15.06 1.77 -1.33
CA ASP A 64 14.39 2.88 -0.67
C ASP A 64 14.80 2.97 0.80
N LYS A 65 15.79 3.83 1.08
CA LYS A 65 16.28 4.03 2.45
C LYS A 65 15.23 4.64 3.38
N GLY A 66 14.25 5.38 2.84
CA GLY A 66 13.18 6.01 3.65
C GLY A 66 12.14 5.02 4.14
N LEU A 67 11.97 3.90 3.42
CA LEU A 67 11.01 2.83 3.74
C LEU A 67 11.71 1.52 4.10
N ARG A 68 12.94 1.58 4.60
CA ARG A 68 13.69 0.37 4.98
C ARG A 68 12.89 -0.47 5.98
N GLY A 69 12.65 -1.73 5.62
CA GLY A 69 11.90 -2.68 6.44
C GLY A 69 10.38 -2.47 6.46
N ALA A 70 9.84 -1.55 5.66
CA ALA A 70 8.40 -1.33 5.60
C ALA A 70 7.64 -2.56 5.09
N ALA A 71 8.19 -3.30 4.11
CA ALA A 71 7.58 -4.52 3.62
C ALA A 71 7.41 -5.56 4.74
N GLY A 72 8.49 -5.86 5.47
CA GLY A 72 8.45 -6.80 6.60
C GLY A 72 7.49 -6.37 7.69
N LYS A 73 7.55 -5.09 8.11
CA LYS A 73 6.65 -4.54 9.13
C LYS A 73 5.17 -4.64 8.74
N LEU A 74 4.84 -4.36 7.48
CA LEU A 74 3.47 -4.48 7.00
C LEU A 74 3.01 -5.94 7.02
N THR A 75 3.84 -6.87 6.54
CA THR A 75 3.53 -8.30 6.55
C THR A 75 3.32 -8.83 7.96
N GLU A 76 4.20 -8.48 8.90
CA GLU A 76 4.11 -8.92 10.31
C GLU A 76 2.85 -8.37 10.98
N ALA A 77 2.59 -7.07 10.85
CA ALA A 77 1.42 -6.43 11.46
C ALA A 77 0.10 -6.97 10.85
N ALA A 78 0.08 -7.22 9.53
CA ALA A 78 -1.09 -7.79 8.87
C ALA A 78 -1.35 -9.23 9.29
N ALA A 79 -0.30 -10.04 9.44
CA ALA A 79 -0.43 -11.39 9.97
C ALA A 79 -1.01 -11.39 11.40
N ALA A 80 -0.54 -10.47 12.26
CA ALA A 80 -1.08 -10.30 13.61
C ALA A 80 -2.55 -9.87 13.63
N ALA A 81 -2.97 -9.04 12.67
CA ALA A 81 -4.35 -8.57 12.52
C ALA A 81 -5.26 -9.54 11.74
N GLY A 82 -4.74 -10.64 11.20
CA GLY A 82 -5.51 -11.58 10.36
C GLY A 82 -5.90 -11.01 8.98
N VAL A 83 -5.19 -9.97 8.51
CA VAL A 83 -5.45 -9.32 7.22
C VAL A 83 -4.71 -10.06 6.11
N THR A 84 -5.41 -10.35 5.00
CA THR A 84 -4.79 -10.95 3.82
C THR A 84 -3.88 -9.94 3.12
N VAL A 85 -2.61 -10.29 2.92
CA VAL A 85 -1.66 -9.41 2.23
C VAL A 85 -0.82 -10.15 1.20
N ASP A 86 -0.51 -9.45 0.11
CA ASP A 86 0.54 -9.81 -0.85
C ASP A 86 1.55 -8.67 -0.90
N VAL A 87 2.66 -8.81 -0.18
CA VAL A 87 3.68 -7.76 -0.06
C VAL A 87 4.97 -8.22 -0.72
N HIS A 88 5.47 -7.42 -1.66
CA HIS A 88 6.75 -7.67 -2.31
C HIS A 88 7.74 -6.53 -2.10
N GLU A 89 8.98 -6.88 -1.80
CA GLU A 89 10.10 -5.95 -1.77
C GLU A 89 11.06 -6.23 -2.95
N TYR A 90 11.14 -5.27 -3.87
CA TYR A 90 11.97 -5.36 -5.06
C TYR A 90 13.40 -4.89 -4.72
N ALA A 91 14.33 -5.83 -4.54
CA ALA A 91 15.67 -5.58 -3.99
C ALA A 91 16.45 -4.42 -4.65
N GLN A 92 16.31 -4.22 -5.96
CA GLN A 92 17.04 -3.19 -6.71
C GLN A 92 16.24 -1.90 -6.97
N ALA A 93 14.98 -1.86 -6.57
CA ALA A 93 14.10 -0.71 -6.81
C ALA A 93 14.31 0.40 -5.77
N ARG A 94 14.23 1.66 -6.24
CA ARG A 94 14.23 2.87 -5.40
C ARG A 94 12.78 3.31 -5.13
N HIS A 95 12.60 4.34 -4.30
CA HIS A 95 11.29 4.99 -4.16
C HIS A 95 10.75 5.43 -5.53
N GLY A 96 9.43 5.24 -5.76
CA GLY A 96 8.80 5.68 -7.01
C GLY A 96 9.07 4.79 -8.24
N PHE A 97 9.62 3.58 -8.07
CA PHE A 97 10.08 2.73 -9.18
C PHE A 97 9.01 2.32 -10.21
N ILE A 98 7.71 2.38 -9.86
CA ILE A 98 6.61 2.10 -10.78
C ILE A 98 6.38 3.27 -11.74
N ASN A 99 6.74 4.48 -11.33
CA ASN A 99 6.54 5.67 -12.15
C ASN A 99 7.51 5.67 -13.34
N ARG A 100 6.99 5.84 -14.55
CA ARG A 100 7.81 6.25 -15.71
C ARG A 100 8.11 7.73 -15.61
N ILE A 101 9.20 8.08 -14.92
CA ILE A 101 9.72 9.45 -14.91
C ILE A 101 10.60 9.60 -16.16
N THR A 102 10.12 10.37 -17.13
CA THR A 102 10.81 10.60 -18.42
C THR A 102 12.05 11.48 -18.30
N THR A 103 12.24 12.14 -17.17
CA THR A 103 13.48 12.85 -16.82
C THR A 103 14.40 11.89 -16.08
N ALA A 104 15.52 11.53 -16.71
CA ALA A 104 16.55 10.71 -16.10
C ALA A 104 16.94 11.30 -14.74
N SER A 105 16.69 10.57 -13.65
CA SER A 105 17.36 10.87 -12.37
C SER A 105 18.88 10.76 -12.62
N PRO A 106 19.69 11.74 -12.21
CA PRO A 106 21.14 11.61 -12.26
C PRO A 106 21.58 10.33 -11.53
N ARG A 107 22.58 9.65 -12.10
CA ARG A 107 23.11 8.38 -11.60
C ARG A 107 23.60 8.49 -10.16
#